data_AF-A0A5J5T7X0-F1
#
_entry.id   AF-A0A5J5T7X0-F1
#
_cell.length_a   1.000
_cell.length_b   1.000
_cell.length_c   1.000
_cell.angle_alpha   90.00
_cell.angle_beta   90.00
_cell.angle_gamma   90.00
#
_symmetry.space_group_name_H-M   'P 1'
#
loop_
_entity.id
_entity.type
_entity.pdbx_description
1 polymer ?
#
loop_
_entity_poly.entity_id
_entity_poly.type
_entity_poly.pdbx_seq_one_letter_code
_entity_poly.pdbx_strand_id
1 'polypeptide(L)'
;MPNLSTIFFSFTLANMSSPGTSSFIGEFLILVGAFQRNSLVATLAALGMILGAAYSLWIYNRVVSGNLKPDFLQKFSDSNGREVSIFILFLVGGATVR
;
A
#
# COMPACT_ATOMS: atom_id res chain seq x y z
N MET A 1 12.49 12.06 -8.17
CA MET A 1 12.33 10.71 -8.76
C MET A 1 10.85 10.39 -8.92
N PRO A 2 10.21 10.78 -10.04
CA PRO A 2 8.77 10.62 -10.25
C PRO A 2 8.34 9.15 -10.38
N ASN A 3 9.13 8.30 -11.04
CA ASN A 3 8.79 6.89 -11.28
C ASN A 3 8.70 6.08 -9.98
N LEU A 4 9.68 6.25 -9.08
CA LEU A 4 9.72 5.54 -7.79
C LEU A 4 8.57 5.99 -6.87
N SER A 5 8.19 7.26 -6.91
CA SER A 5 7.08 7.80 -6.12
C SER A 5 5.72 7.20 -6.52
N THR A 6 5.49 7.03 -7.83
CA THR A 6 4.27 6.38 -8.35
C THR A 6 4.21 4.89 -8.01
N ILE A 7 5.33 4.17 -8.13
CA ILE A 7 5.39 2.74 -7.78
C ILE A 7 5.17 2.55 -6.27
N PHE A 8 5.81 3.39 -5.44
CA PHE A 8 5.65 3.37 -4.00
C PHE A 8 4.21 3.70 -3.56
N PHE A 9 3.52 4.57 -4.30
CA PHE A 9 2.09 4.83 -4.08
C PHE A 9 1.24 3.58 -4.33
N SER A 10 1.45 2.91 -5.46
CA SER A 10 0.73 1.66 -5.78
C SER A 10 0.96 0.57 -4.74
N PHE A 11 2.20 0.43 -4.22
CA PHE A 11 2.49 -0.50 -3.13
C PHE A 11 1.80 -0.09 -1.81
N THR A 12 1.73 1.20 -1.50
CA THR A 12 1.05 1.69 -0.30
C THR A 12 -0.46 1.41 -0.39
N LEU A 13 -1.06 1.65 -1.55
CA LEU A 13 -2.47 1.32 -1.83
C LEU A 13 -2.74 -0.19 -1.72
N ALA A 14 -1.82 -1.02 -2.20
CA ALA A 14 -1.92 -2.47 -2.06
C ALA A 14 -1.84 -2.93 -0.61
N ASN A 15 -0.99 -2.28 0.22
CA ASN A 15 -0.90 -2.56 1.65
C ASN A 15 -2.15 -2.12 2.44
N MET A 16 -2.81 -1.03 2.02
CA MET A 16 -4.02 -0.51 2.66
C MET A 16 -5.29 -1.27 2.24
N SER A 17 -5.18 -2.37 1.50
CA SER A 17 -6.33 -3.11 0.99
C SER A 17 -7.28 -2.20 0.21
N SER A 18 -6.72 -1.38 -0.68
CA SER A 18 -7.51 -0.59 -1.63
C SER A 18 -8.45 -1.50 -2.43
N PRO A 19 -9.69 -1.06 -2.72
CA PRO A 19 -10.58 -1.81 -3.59
C PRO A 19 -9.86 -2.14 -4.91
N GLY A 20 -9.79 -3.43 -5.23
CA GLY A 20 -9.07 -3.95 -6.40
C GLY A 20 -7.80 -4.74 -6.10
N THR A 21 -7.32 -4.80 -4.85
CA THR A 21 -6.19 -5.67 -4.48
C THR A 21 -6.66 -6.98 -3.84
N SER A 22 -5.86 -8.04 -3.95
CA SER A 22 -6.17 -9.36 -3.36
C SER A 22 -6.33 -9.30 -1.84
N SER A 23 -5.60 -8.39 -1.17
CA SER A 23 -5.70 -8.15 0.28
C SER A 23 -7.09 -7.65 0.70
N PHE A 24 -7.77 -6.85 -0.13
CA PHE A 24 -9.12 -6.35 0.17
C PHE A 24 -10.16 -7.46 0.23
N ILE A 25 -10.13 -8.41 -0.70
CA ILE A 25 -11.06 -9.54 -0.71
C ILE A 25 -10.92 -10.34 0.60
N GLY A 26 -9.70 -10.60 1.05
CA GLY A 26 -9.44 -11.33 2.29
C GLY A 26 -10.01 -10.63 3.53
N GLU A 27 -9.69 -9.36 3.73
CA GLU A 27 -10.15 -8.61 4.90
C GLU A 27 -11.66 -8.35 4.89
N PHE A 28 -12.26 -8.15 3.71
CA PHE A 28 -13.70 -8.02 3.59
C PHE A 28 -14.45 -9.31 3.96
N LEU A 29 -13.98 -10.48 3.51
CA LEU A 29 -14.56 -11.76 3.92
C LEU A 29 -14.41 -12.00 5.42
N ILE A 30 -13.28 -11.61 6.03
CA ILE A 30 -13.07 -11.71 7.48
C ILE A 30 -14.08 -10.84 8.24
N LEU A 31 -14.32 -9.61 7.78
CA LEU A 31 -15.32 -8.72 8.37
C LEU A 31 -16.73 -9.31 8.28
N VAL A 32 -17.13 -9.83 7.11
CA VAL A 32 -18.44 -10.49 6.93
C VAL A 32 -18.59 -11.70 7.85
N GLY A 33 -17.55 -12.52 7.99
CA GLY A 33 -17.55 -13.65 8.93
C GLY A 33 -17.62 -13.22 10.40
N ALA A 34 -16.91 -12.16 10.78
CA ALA A 34 -16.94 -11.62 12.13
C ALA A 34 -18.31 -11.03 12.49
N PHE A 35 -18.98 -10.38 11.54
CA PHE A 35 -20.33 -9.84 11.71
C PHE A 35 -21.37 -10.92 12.05
N GLN A 36 -21.25 -12.12 11.47
CA GLN A 36 -22.16 -13.23 11.77
C GLN A 36 -21.98 -13.78 13.19
N ARG A 37 -20.77 -13.70 13.76
CA ARG A 37 -20.46 -14.26 15.08
C ARG A 37 -20.67 -13.27 16.22
N ASN A 38 -20.18 -12.04 16.08
CA ASN A 38 -20.35 -10.99 17.08
C ASN A 38 -20.10 -9.60 16.49
N SER A 39 -21.15 -8.76 16.47
CA SER A 39 -21.10 -7.41 15.92
C SER A 39 -20.15 -6.46 16.67
N LEU A 40 -19.90 -6.69 17.98
CA LEU A 40 -18.96 -5.86 18.74
C LEU A 40 -17.51 -6.09 18.32
N VAL A 41 -17.14 -7.33 17.99
CA VAL A 41 -15.79 -7.64 17.51
C VAL A 41 -15.60 -7.14 16.09
N ALA A 42 -16.65 -7.24 15.26
CA ALA A 42 -16.63 -6.72 13.89
C ALA A 42 -16.43 -5.19 13.83
N THR A 43 -17.06 -4.44 14.72
CA THR A 43 -16.88 -2.96 14.78
C THR A 43 -15.47 -2.56 15.21
N LEU A 44 -14.88 -3.27 16.18
CA LEU A 44 -13.47 -3.07 16.57
C LEU A 44 -12.51 -3.42 15.42
N ALA A 45 -12.75 -4.52 14.72
CA ALA A 45 -11.94 -4.91 13.56
C ALA A 45 -12.03 -3.86 12.43
N ALA A 46 -13.23 -3.36 12.14
CA ALA A 46 -13.43 -2.31 11.14
C ALA A 46 -12.68 -1.01 11.51
N LEU A 47 -12.72 -0.60 12.79
CA LEU A 47 -11.95 0.57 13.26
C LEU A 47 -10.44 0.37 13.12
N GLY A 48 -9.93 -0.82 13.44
CA GLY A 48 -8.52 -1.15 13.25
C GLY A 48 -8.09 -1.05 11.79
N MET A 49 -8.94 -1.53 10.87
CA MET A 49 -8.70 -1.44 9.43
C MET A 49 -8.64 0.01 8.94
N ILE A 50 -9.57 0.86 9.38
CA ILE A 50 -9.61 2.30 9.04
C ILE A 50 -8.37 3.03 9.57
N LEU A 51 -7.94 2.73 10.81
CA LEU A 51 -6.75 3.35 11.41
C LEU A 51 -5.46 2.92 10.72
N GLY A 52 -5.32 1.63 10.38
CA GLY A 52 -4.16 1.11 9.66
C GLY A 52 -4.03 1.71 8.25
N ALA A 53 -5.16 1.85 7.58
CA ALA A 53 -5.29 2.56 6.32
C ALA A 53 -4.83 4.03 6.43
N ALA A 54 -5.41 4.79 7.36
CA ALA A 54 -5.08 6.20 7.56
C ALA A 54 -3.59 6.41 7.89
N TYR A 55 -3.00 5.54 8.71
CA TYR A 55 -1.58 5.59 9.06
C TYR A 55 -0.66 5.34 7.86
N SER A 56 -1.01 4.36 7.02
CA SER A 56 -0.23 4.04 5.81
C SER A 56 -0.19 5.20 4.83
N LEU A 57 -1.34 5.85 4.62
CA LEU A 57 -1.48 7.01 3.74
C LEU A 57 -0.75 8.24 4.30
N TRP A 58 -0.78 8.42 5.62
CA TRP A 58 -0.03 9.47 6.30
C TRP A 58 1.50 9.28 6.18
N ILE A 59 2.00 8.06 6.33
CA ILE A 59 3.42 7.75 6.08
C ILE A 59 3.80 8.08 4.65
N TYR A 60 3.01 7.65 3.67
CA TYR A 60 3.29 7.93 2.26
C TYR A 60 3.42 9.44 2.00
N ASN A 61 2.48 10.22 2.52
CA ASN A 61 2.53 11.68 2.39
C ASN A 61 3.79 12.27 3.06
N ARG A 62 4.19 11.76 4.23
CA ARG A 62 5.41 12.22 4.90
C ARG A 62 6.69 11.86 4.13
N VAL A 63 6.73 10.68 3.51
CA VAL A 63 7.90 10.20 2.75
C VAL A 63 8.04 10.91 1.41
N VAL A 64 6.94 11.16 0.71
CA VAL A 64 6.96 11.77 -0.63
C VAL A 64 6.95 13.31 -0.57
N SER A 65 6.16 13.90 0.33
CA SER A 65 6.02 15.36 0.46
C SER A 65 6.95 15.96 1.52
N GLY A 66 7.75 15.14 2.20
CA GLY A 66 8.71 15.58 3.20
C GLY A 66 9.80 16.46 2.57
N ASN A 67 10.14 17.57 3.23
CA ASN A 67 11.18 18.50 2.79
C ASN A 67 12.56 17.84 2.95
N LEU A 68 12.98 17.07 1.93
CA LEU A 68 14.27 16.39 1.88
C LEU A 68 15.37 17.43 1.68
N LYS A 69 16.39 17.41 2.54
CA LYS A 69 17.55 18.32 2.46
C LYS A 69 18.16 18.25 1.05
N PRO A 70 18.43 19.41 0.41
CA PRO A 70 18.84 19.48 -1.00
C PRO A 70 20.20 18.83 -1.28
N ASP A 71 21.04 18.62 -0.25
CA ASP A 71 22.36 17.98 -0.35
C ASP A 71 22.29 16.52 -0.83
N PHE A 72 21.23 15.79 -0.47
CA PHE A 72 21.08 14.38 -0.87
C PHE A 72 20.46 14.21 -2.27
N LEU A 73 19.79 15.23 -2.82
CA LEU A 73 19.07 15.13 -4.09
C LEU A 73 20.01 15.08 -5.32
N GLN A 74 21.24 15.59 -5.22
CA GLN A 74 22.19 15.57 -6.34
C GLN A 74 22.80 14.19 -6.61
N LYS A 75 22.74 13.26 -5.65
CA LYS A 75 23.44 11.96 -5.73
C LYS A 75 22.54 10.80 -6.15
N PHE A 76 21.22 10.97 -6.05
CA PHE A 76 20.24 9.94 -6.44
C PHE A 76 19.74 10.20 -7.86
N SER A 77 20.39 9.51 -8.81
CA SER A 77 19.97 9.46 -10.23
C SER A 77 18.72 8.60 -10.39
N ASP A 78 17.84 9.01 -11.30
CA ASP A 78 16.56 8.36 -11.62
C ASP A 78 16.70 6.83 -11.79
N SER A 79 15.70 6.09 -11.29
CA SER A 79 15.73 4.63 -11.24
C SER A 79 15.97 4.01 -12.61
N ASN A 80 16.88 3.04 -12.65
CA ASN A 80 17.25 2.33 -13.86
C ASN A 80 16.03 1.55 -14.39
N GLY A 81 15.85 1.45 -15.71
CA GLY A 81 14.70 0.77 -16.32
C GLY A 81 14.54 -0.71 -15.89
N ARG A 82 15.63 -1.33 -15.42
CA ARG A 82 15.61 -2.67 -14.80
C ARG A 82 14.90 -2.71 -13.46
N GLU A 83 15.08 -1.70 -12.61
CA GLU A 83 14.44 -1.62 -11.29
C GLU A 83 12.93 -1.50 -11.44
N VAL A 84 12.48 -0.63 -12.37
CA VAL A 84 11.07 -0.49 -12.73
C VAL A 84 10.48 -1.81 -13.24
N SER A 85 11.22 -2.56 -14.06
CA SER A 85 10.77 -3.86 -14.57
C SER A 85 10.65 -4.92 -13.47
N ILE A 86 11.56 -4.95 -12.49
CA ILE A 86 11.47 -5.85 -11.32
C ILE A 86 10.25 -5.48 -10.46
N PHE A 87 10.01 -4.19 -10.21
CA PHE A 87 8.84 -3.75 -9.43
C PHE A 87 7.51 -4.04 -10.12
N ILE A 88 7.44 -3.84 -11.44
CA ILE A 88 6.26 -4.16 -12.24
C ILE A 88 6.03 -5.67 -12.29
N LEU A 89 7.08 -6.48 -12.46
CA LEU A 89 6.96 -7.93 -12.40
C LEU A 89 6.48 -8.41 -11.02
N PHE A 90 6.88 -7.76 -9.93
CA PHE A 90 6.37 -8.11 -8.60
C PHE A 90 4.89 -7.74 -8.43
N LEU A 91 4.48 -6.58 -8.95
CA LEU A 91 3.08 -6.15 -8.96
C LEU A 91 2.17 -7.06 -9.81
N VAL A 92 2.66 -7.52 -10.96
CA VAL A 92 1.88 -8.36 -11.90
C VAL A 92 2.01 -9.85 -11.59
N GLY A 93 3.20 -10.33 -11.23
CA GLY A 93 3.50 -11.73 -10.94
C GLY A 93 2.82 -12.27 -9.69
N GLY A 94 2.50 -11.41 -8.72
CA GLY A 94 1.64 -11.77 -7.60
C GLY A 94 0.19 -12.09 -8.00
N ALA A 95 -0.27 -11.65 -9.17
CA ALA A 95 -1.62 -11.89 -9.68
C ALA A 95 -1.74 -13.14 -10.57
N THR A 96 -0.63 -13.68 -11.07
CA THR A 96 -0.61 -14.84 -12.00
C THR A 96 -0.12 -16.14 -11.38
N VAL A 97 0.45 -16.11 -10.17
CA VAL A 97 0.80 -17.32 -9.40
C VAL A 97 -0.20 -17.51 -8.27
N ARG A 98 -1.43 -17.89 -8.61
CA ARG A 98 -2.37 -18.68 -7.79
C ARG A 98 -3.65 -18.98 -8.56
#